data_AF-A0A3N4W4R6-F1
#
_entry.id   AF-A0A3N4W4R6-F1
#
_cell.length_a   1.000
_cell.length_b   1.000
_cell.length_c   1.000
_cell.angle_alpha   90.00
_cell.angle_beta   90.00
_cell.angle_gamma   90.00
#
_symmetry.space_group_name_H-M   'P 1'
#
loop_
_entity.id
_entity.type
_entity.pdbx_description
1 polymer ?
#
loop_
_entity_poly.entity_id
_entity_poly.type
_entity_poly.pdbx_seq_one_letter_code
_entity_poly.pdbx_strand_id
1 'polypeptide(L)' 'MSRSMRSPADLGRLALDLLARWWRASCQTARLAIGIPDYDVYVEHVRRTHPGLAPMSREEFFRERMDARYGKGRSRCC' A
#
# COMPACT_ATOMS: atom_id res chain seq x y z
N MET A 1 1.31 -19.70 42.08
CA MET A 1 0.27 -20.73 41.80
C MET A 1 -0.51 -20.30 40.57
N SER A 2 -0.58 -21.23 39.60
CA SER A 2 -1.41 -21.24 38.40
C SER A 2 -1.32 -20.07 37.42
N ARG A 3 -0.33 -20.19 36.51
CA ARG A 3 -0.44 -19.84 35.09
C ARG A 3 -1.63 -20.60 34.47
N SER A 4 -2.85 -20.18 34.79
CA SER A 4 -4.06 -20.82 34.25
C SER A 4 -4.37 -20.23 32.88
N MET A 5 -3.86 -20.94 31.87
CA MET A 5 -4.59 -21.26 30.64
C MET A 5 -4.97 -20.08 29.75
N ARG A 6 -4.16 -19.91 28.71
CA ARG A 6 -4.57 -19.37 27.40
C ARG A 6 -5.89 -20.03 27.01
N SER A 7 -7.00 -19.31 27.10
CA SER A 7 -8.30 -19.80 26.64
C SER A 7 -8.24 -20.06 25.13
N PRO A 8 -8.97 -21.05 24.58
CA PRO A 8 -9.10 -21.20 23.13
C PRO A 8 -9.57 -19.90 22.45
N ALA A 9 -10.33 -19.04 23.16
CA ALA A 9 -10.70 -17.72 22.69
C ALA A 9 -9.50 -16.75 22.58
N ASP A 10 -8.55 -16.81 23.52
CA ASP A 10 -7.34 -15.98 23.49
C ASP A 10 -6.39 -16.42 22.39
N LEU A 11 -6.26 -17.74 22.19
CA LEU A 11 -5.51 -18.30 21.08
C LEU A 11 -6.12 -17.90 19.73
N GLY A 12 -7.45 -17.90 19.62
CA GLY A 12 -8.16 -17.42 18.43
C GLY A 12 -7.90 -15.94 18.15
N ARG A 13 -7.97 -15.08 19.18
CA ARG A 13 -7.67 -13.64 19.05
C ARG A 13 -6.23 -13.38 18.62
N LEU A 14 -5.27 -14.03 19.27
CA LEU A 14 -3.86 -13.92 18.91
C LEU A 14 -3.60 -14.41 17.48
N ALA A 15 -4.23 -15.50 17.05
CA ALA A 15 -4.10 -16.00 15.69
C ALA A 15 -4.66 -15.01 14.65
N LEU A 16 -5.83 -14.41 14.92
CA LEU A 16 -6.43 -13.38 14.06
C LEU A 16 -5.57 -12.12 13.99
N ASP A 17 -5.00 -11.67 15.12
CA ASP A 17 -4.10 -10.52 15.15
C ASP A 17 -2.82 -10.77 14.36
N LEU A 18 -2.23 -11.97 14.49
CA LEU A 18 -1.06 -12.37 13.72
C LEU A 18 -1.38 -12.43 12.22
N LEU A 19 -2.51 -13.03 11.83
CA LEU A 19 -3.00 -13.05 10.45
C LEU A 19 -3.20 -11.63 9.89
N ALA A 20 -3.85 -10.74 10.65
CA ALA A 20 -4.09 -9.37 10.25
C ALA A 20 -2.78 -8.57 10.09
N ARG A 21 -1.80 -8.80 10.97
CA ARG A 21 -0.46 -8.17 10.86
C ARG A 21 0.31 -8.67 9.64
N TRP A 22 0.31 -9.99 9.42
CA TRP A 22 0.94 -10.61 8.26
C TRP A 22 0.28 -10.15 6.95
N TRP A 23 -1.05 -10.09 6.90
CA TRP A 23 -1.79 -9.57 5.75
C TRP A 23 -1.38 -8.14 5.40
N ARG A 24 -1.38 -7.24 6.39
CA ARG A 24 -0.95 -5.84 6.18
C ARG A 24 0.49 -5.76 5.66
N ALA A 25 1.42 -6.53 6.24
CA ALA A 25 2.81 -6.57 5.80
C ALA A 25 2.94 -7.10 4.36
N SER A 26 2.24 -8.19 4.03
CA SER A 26 2.22 -8.73 2.67
C SER A 26 1.66 -7.74 1.65
N CYS A 27 0.58 -7.02 1.98
CA CYS A 27 0.05 -5.96 1.12
C CYS A 27 1.05 -4.81 0.92
N GLN A 28 1.79 -4.43 1.96
CA GLN A 28 2.85 -3.41 1.84
C GLN A 28 3.98 -3.90 0.93
N THR A 29 4.46 -5.13 1.11
CA THR A 29 5.51 -5.73 0.26
C THR A 29 5.05 -5.88 -1.19
N ALA A 30 3.80 -6.32 -1.42
CA ALA A 30 3.25 -6.44 -2.77
C ALA A 30 3.17 -5.07 -3.48
N ARG A 31 2.76 -4.00 -2.78
CA ARG A 31 2.77 -2.64 -3.32
C ARG A 31 4.18 -2.18 -3.70
N LEU A 32 5.19 -2.48 -2.88
CA LEU A 32 6.59 -2.19 -3.18
C LEU A 32 7.08 -2.98 -4.41
N ALA A 33 6.78 -4.27 -4.49
CA ALA A 33 7.21 -5.15 -5.58
C ALA A 33 6.55 -4.77 -6.92
N ILE A 34 5.26 -4.45 -6.90
CA ILE A 34 4.52 -4.03 -8.09
C ILE A 34 4.98 -2.63 -8.51
N GLY A 35 5.45 -1.78 -7.59
CA GLY A 35 5.89 -0.42 -7.92
C GLY A 35 4.78 0.47 -8.46
N ILE A 36 3.52 0.09 -8.25
CA ILE A 36 2.33 0.91 -8.51
C ILE A 36 1.92 1.50 -7.15
N PRO A 37 2.10 2.81 -6.93
CA PRO A 37 1.69 3.42 -5.69
C PRO A 37 0.16 3.37 -5.56
N ASP A 38 -0.33 3.11 -4.36
CA ASP A 38 -1.76 3.14 -4.05
C ASP A 38 -2.28 4.59 -4.16
N TYR A 39 -3.47 4.77 -4.74
CA TYR A 39 -4.05 6.10 -4.95
C TYR A 39 -4.31 6.82 -3.62
N ASP A 40 -4.76 6.10 -2.60
CA ASP A 40 -5.05 6.70 -1.30
C ASP A 40 -3.77 7.18 -0.60
N VAL A 41 -2.70 6.41 -0.74
CA VAL A 41 -1.36 6.79 -0.24
C VAL A 41 -0.83 8.01 -0.97
N TYR A 42 -1.06 8.11 -2.29
CA TYR A 42 -0.72 9.30 -3.08
C TYR A 42 -1.50 10.53 -2.59
N VAL A 43 -2.81 10.41 -2.39
CA VAL A 43 -3.66 11.51 -1.90
C VAL A 43 -3.21 11.98 -0.52
N GLU A 44 -2.94 11.06 0.39
CA GLU A 44 -2.42 11.39 1.72
C GLU A 44 -1.06 12.07 1.64
N HIS A 45 -0.16 11.60 0.76
CA HIS A 45 1.13 12.22 0.53
C HIS A 45 0.98 13.65 -0.02
N VAL A 46 0.13 13.87 -1.03
CA VAL A 46 -0.10 15.22 -1.61
C VAL A 46 -0.67 16.15 -0.55
N ARG A 47 -1.67 15.71 0.21
CA ARG A 47 -2.26 16.53 1.27
C ARG A 47 -1.26 16.91 2.36
N ARG A 48 -0.34 16.00 2.70
CA ARG A 48 0.68 16.23 3.75
C ARG A 48 1.85 17.08 3.25
N THR A 49 2.34 16.83 2.04
CA THR A 49 3.56 17.46 1.50
C THR A 49 3.25 18.72 0.69
N HIS A 50 2.08 18.79 0.06
CA HIS A 50 1.64 19.86 -0.82
C HIS A 50 0.21 20.31 -0.47
N PRO A 51 -0.01 20.97 0.69
CA PRO A 51 -1.34 21.33 1.18
C PRO A 51 -2.13 22.29 0.27
N GLY A 52 -1.47 22.94 -0.69
CA GLY A 52 -2.11 23.82 -1.69
C GLY A 52 -2.40 23.15 -3.04
N LEU A 53 -2.01 21.89 -3.24
CA LEU A 53 -2.20 21.19 -4.51
C LEU A 53 -3.38 20.21 -4.39
N ALA A 54 -4.34 20.32 -5.30
CA ALA A 54 -5.41 19.32 -5.41
C ALA A 54 -4.81 18.00 -5.93
N PRO A 55 -5.04 16.85 -5.26
CA PRO A 55 -4.63 15.56 -5.78
C PRO A 55 -5.30 15.29 -7.14
N MET A 56 -4.53 14.78 -8.09
CA MET A 56 -5.04 14.27 -9.37
C MET A 56 -6.15 13.24 -9.17
N SER A 57 -7.04 13.09 -10.15
CA SER A 57 -8.05 12.03 -10.11
C SER A 57 -7.40 10.64 -10.21
N ARG A 58 -8.14 9.61 -9.80
CA ARG A 58 -7.66 8.22 -9.82
C ARG A 58 -7.23 7.75 -11.20
N GLU A 59 -7.99 8.11 -12.23
CA GLU A 59 -7.71 7.74 -13.62
C GLU A 59 -6.47 8.47 -14.15
N GLU A 60 -6.33 9.77 -13.86
CA GLU A 60 -5.15 10.55 -14.26
C GLU A 60 -3.89 10.00 -13.60
N PHE A 61 -3.95 9.73 -12.30
CA PHE A 61 -2.85 9.13 -11.56
C PHE A 61 -2.47 7.76 -12.17
N PHE A 62 -3.45 6.90 -12.45
CA PHE A 62 -3.16 5.59 -13.05
C PHE A 62 -2.54 5.72 -14.45
N ARG A 63 -3.09 6.59 -15.30
CA ARG A 63 -2.57 6.86 -16.65
C ARG A 63 -1.15 7.40 -16.60
N GLU A 64 -0.86 8.35 -15.72
CA GLU A 64 0.49 8.90 -15.53
C GLU A 64 1.49 7.83 -15.07
N ARG A 65 1.10 6.94 -14.14
CA ARG A 65 1.97 5.83 -13.69
C ARG A 65 2.21 4.81 -14.79
N MET A 66 1.18 4.51 -15.59
CA MET A 66 1.31 3.63 -16.75
C MET A 66 2.20 4.25 -17.82
N ASP A 67 2.06 5.53 -18.12
CA ASP A 67 2.89 6.24 -19.09
C ASP A 67 4.35 6.38 -18.61
N ALA A 68 4.56 6.70 -17.34
CA ALA A 68 5.91 6.78 -16.75
C ALA A 68 6.65 5.44 -16.81
N ARG A 69 5.93 4.31 -16.66
CA ARG A 69 6.53 2.96 -16.64
C ARG A 69 6.58 2.28 -18.01
N TYR A 70 5.57 2.48 -18.84
CA TYR A 70 5.38 1.76 -20.11
C TYR A 70 5.27 2.68 -21.33
N GLY A 71 5.04 3.98 -21.14
CA GLY A 71 4.93 4.98 -22.21
C GLY A 71 6.27 5.33 -22.87
N LYS A 72 7.41 4.97 -22.26
CA LYS A 72 8.75 5.08 -22.88
C LYS A 72 9.00 3.98 -23.91
N GLY A 73 8.18 3.96 -24.95
CA GLY A 73 8.41 3.17 -26.16
C GLY A 73 9.38 3.81 -27.16
N ARG A 74 9.93 5.01 -26.90
CA ARG A 74 10.91 5.65 -27.79
C ARG A 74 11.91 6.54 -27.04
N SER A 75 12.88 5.94 -26.36
CA SER A 75 14.22 6.57 -26.28
C SER A 75 14.92 6.36 -27.61
N ARG A 76 14.45 7.03 -28.67
CA ARG A 76 15.33 7.32 -29.79
C ARG A 76 16.22 8.46 -29.32
N CYS A 77 17.35 8.13 -28.71
CA CYS A 77 18.49 9.04 -28.75
C CYS A 77 18.78 9.29 -30.24
N CYS A 78 18.74 10.56 -30.61
CA CYS A 78 19.53 11.07 -31.71
C CYS A 78 21.02 10.98 -31.33
#